data_AF-A0A5P2CDE9-F1
#
_entry.id   AF-A0A5P2CDE9-F1
#
_cell.length_a   1.000
_cell.length_b   1.000
_cell.length_c   1.000
_cell.angle_alpha   90.00
_cell.angle_beta   90.00
_cell.angle_gamma   90.00
#
_symmetry.space_group_name_H-M   'P 1'
#
loop_
_entity.id
_entity.type
_entity.pdbx_description
1 polymer ?
#
loop_
_entity_poly.entity_id
_entity_poly.type
_entity_poly.pdbx_seq_one_letter_code
_entity_poly.pdbx_strand_id
1 'polypeptide(L)' 'MGEAGTGIALLALVAVFTLAAPKFATTGNFTNIATEITLNTMLAVCLTFVILVGGIDLSVGSVMALSALVAGDVLTRLG' A
#
# COMPACT_ATOMS: atom_id res chain seq x y z
N MET A 1 7.48 -13.93 19.56
CA MET A 1 6.16 -14.11 18.89
C MET A 1 5.91 -13.09 17.76
N GLY A 2 6.81 -12.14 17.47
CA GLY A 2 6.54 -11.02 16.55
C GLY A 2 6.64 -11.30 15.04
N GLU A 3 7.39 -12.31 14.61
CA GLU A 3 7.63 -12.54 13.17
C GLU A 3 6.60 -13.50 12.56
N ALA A 4 6.23 -14.57 13.28
CA ALA A 4 5.17 -15.48 12.86
C ALA A 4 3.77 -14.86 12.98
N GLY A 5 3.57 -13.92 13.92
CA GLY A 5 2.28 -13.28 14.18
C GLY A 5 1.73 -12.54 12.94
N THR A 6 2.59 -11.81 12.23
CA THR A 6 2.18 -11.08 11.01
C THR A 6 1.80 -12.03 9.88
N GLY A 7 2.57 -13.12 9.67
CA GLY A 7 2.26 -14.12 8.65
C GLY A 7 0.94 -14.86 8.94
N ILE A 8 0.71 -15.23 10.21
CA ILE A 8 -0.54 -15.86 10.65
C ILE A 8 -1.73 -14.90 10.49
N ALA A 9 -1.56 -13.63 10.87
CA ALA A 9 -2.59 -12.62 10.70
C ALA A 9 -2.96 -12.41 9.22
N LEU A 10 -1.96 -12.43 8.33
CA LEU A 10 -2.16 -12.27 6.90
C LEU A 10 -2.92 -13.46 6.29
N LEU A 11 -2.57 -14.69 6.69
CA LEU A 11 -3.32 -15.89 6.28
C LEU A 11 -4.78 -15.87 6.77
N ALA A 12 -5.00 -15.47 8.02
CA ALA A 12 -6.35 -15.33 8.56
C ALA A 12 -7.17 -14.26 7.79
N LEU A 13 -6.54 -13.12 7.47
CA LEU A 13 -7.16 -12.05 6.69
C LEU A 13 -7.59 -12.54 5.29
N VAL A 14 -6.70 -13.24 4.58
CA VAL A 14 -6.99 -13.81 3.26
C VAL A 14 -8.14 -14.81 3.31
N ALA A 15 -8.21 -15.65 4.35
CA ALA A 15 -9.31 -16.59 4.52
C ALA A 15 -10.66 -15.87 4.72
N VAL A 16 -10.68 -14.84 5.57
CA VAL A 16 -11.90 -14.05 5.83
C VAL A 16 -12.37 -13.33 4.58
N PHE A 17 -11.48 -12.64 3.84
CA PHE A 17 -11.87 -11.92 2.65
C PHE A 17 -12.27 -12.82 1.48
N THR A 18 -11.67 -14.01 1.37
CA THR A 18 -12.10 -15.02 0.40
C THR A 18 -13.55 -15.46 0.64
N LEU A 19 -13.97 -15.58 1.90
CA LEU A 19 -15.33 -15.96 2.29
C LEU A 19 -16.33 -14.80 2.21
N ALA A 20 -15.90 -13.59 2.60
CA ALA A 20 -16.77 -12.41 2.67
C ALA A 20 -16.96 -11.71 1.31
N ALA A 21 -16.00 -11.83 0.39
CA ALA A 21 -16.04 -11.15 -0.89
C ALA A 21 -15.81 -12.15 -2.06
N PRO A 22 -16.84 -12.48 -2.86
CA PRO A 22 -16.75 -13.51 -3.91
C PRO A 22 -15.78 -13.15 -5.05
N LYS A 23 -15.36 -11.89 -5.15
CA LYS A 23 -14.37 -11.41 -6.14
C LYS A 23 -12.94 -11.33 -5.59
N PHE A 24 -12.73 -11.56 -4.29
CA PHE A 24 -11.42 -11.36 -3.67
C PHE A 24 -10.39 -12.38 -4.14
N ALA A 25 -10.78 -13.65 -4.26
CA ALA A 25 -9.92 -14.74 -4.74
C ALA A 25 -9.82 -14.82 -6.27
N THR A 26 -10.08 -13.73 -6.99
CA THR A 26 -9.92 -13.68 -8.45
C THR A 26 -8.51 -13.26 -8.83
N THR A 27 -8.01 -13.78 -9.96
CA THR A 27 -6.68 -13.41 -10.49
C THR A 27 -6.57 -11.90 -10.73
N GLY A 28 -7.66 -11.24 -11.13
CA GLY A 28 -7.69 -9.79 -11.31
C GLY A 28 -7.43 -9.02 -10.01
N ASN A 29 -8.08 -9.42 -8.91
CA ASN A 29 -7.86 -8.79 -7.61
C ASN A 29 -6.44 -9.05 -7.09
N PHE A 30 -5.91 -10.26 -7.28
CA PHE A 30 -4.53 -10.59 -6.92
C PHE A 30 -3.51 -9.74 -7.68
N THR A 31 -3.66 -9.59 -8.99
CA THR A 31 -2.78 -8.74 -9.82
C THR A 31 -2.88 -7.27 -9.43
N ASN A 32 -4.07 -6.77 -9.09
CA ASN A 32 -4.25 -5.40 -8.60
C ASN A 32 -3.48 -5.18 -7.29
N ILE A 33 -3.62 -6.10 -6.33
CA ILE A 33 -2.90 -6.04 -5.05
C ILE A 33 -1.38 -6.09 -5.29
N ALA A 34 -0.90 -6.99 -6.15
CA ALA A 34 0.52 -7.10 -6.47
C ALA A 34 1.07 -5.82 -7.14
N THR A 35 0.28 -5.18 -7.98
CA THR A 35 0.66 -3.92 -8.65
C THR A 35 0.72 -2.76 -7.66
N GLU A 36 -0.26 -2.63 -6.76
CA GLU A 36 -0.24 -1.66 -5.65
C GLU A 36 0.99 -1.84 -4.75
N ILE A 37 1.29 -3.08 -4.35
CA ILE A 37 2.45 -3.37 -3.50
C ILE A 37 3.77 -3.01 -4.18
N THR A 38 3.84 -3.11 -5.52
CA THR A 38 5.04 -2.80 -6.29
C THR A 38 5.42 -1.32 -6.13
N LEU A 39 4.43 -0.41 -6.23
CA LEU A 39 4.67 1.02 -6.05
C LEU A 39 5.14 1.35 -4.63
N ASN A 40 4.45 0.81 -3.62
CA ASN A 40 4.83 1.01 -2.22
C ASN A 40 6.23 0.45 -1.90
N THR A 41 6.57 -0.72 -2.43
CA THR A 41 7.89 -1.34 -2.24
C THR A 41 9.00 -0.53 -2.90
N MET A 42 8.77 -0.05 -4.12
CA MET A 42 9.73 0.82 -4.80
C MET A 42 9.99 2.11 -4.01
N LEU A 43 8.93 2.76 -3.50
CA LEU A 43 9.04 3.93 -2.65
C LEU A 43 9.78 3.63 -1.33
N ALA A 44 9.47 2.51 -0.69
CA ALA A 44 10.14 2.08 0.54
C ALA A 44 11.65 1.89 0.33
N VAL A 45 12.06 1.31 -0.81
CA VAL A 45 13.48 1.17 -1.17
C VAL A 45 14.15 2.54 -1.33
N CYS A 46 13.51 3.49 -2.02
CA CYS A 46 14.03 4.85 -2.15
C CYS A 46 14.18 5.55 -0.78
N LEU A 47 13.17 5.40 0.09
CA LEU A 47 13.20 5.96 1.44
C LEU A 47 14.33 5.37 2.30
N THR A 48 14.64 4.08 2.16
CA THR A 48 15.79 3.49 2.87
C THR A 48 17.12 4.14 2.46
N PHE A 49 17.35 4.43 1.18
CA PHE A 49 18.58 5.12 0.75
C PHE A 49 18.68 6.54 1.31
N VAL A 50 17.56 7.27 1.31
CA VAL A 50 17.47 8.63 1.88
C VAL A 50 17.84 8.64 3.36
N ILE A 51 17.25 7.73 4.15
CA ILE A 51 17.53 7.60 5.59
C ILE A 51 19.01 7.30 5.84
N LEU A 52 19.62 6.42 5.03
CA LEU A 52 21.03 6.04 5.16
C LEU A 52 22.01 7.19 4.89
N VAL A 53 21.63 8.16 4.03
CA VAL A 53 22.44 9.36 3.73
C VAL A 53 22.28 10.44 4.82
N GLY A 54 21.45 10.20 5.85
CA GLY A 54 21.23 11.14 6.96
C GLY A 54 20.35 12.33 6.60
N GLY A 55 19.84 12.38 5.38
CA GLY A 55 18.76 13.27 5.00
C GLY A 55 17.45 12.64 5.46
N ILE A 56 16.77 13.23 6.43
CA ILE A 56 15.35 12.91 6.68
C ILE A 56 14.55 13.60 5.57
N ASP A 57 14.77 13.22 4.31
CA ASP A 57 14.08 13.82 3.18
C ASP A 57 12.64 13.27 3.12
N LEU A 58 11.80 13.90 3.93
CA LEU A 58 10.37 13.61 4.04
C LEU A 58 9.58 14.12 2.81
N SER A 59 10.26 14.71 1.82
CA SER A 59 9.71 15.22 0.56
C SER A 59 8.79 14.22 -0.16
N VAL A 60 9.17 12.93 -0.23
CA VAL A 60 8.31 11.90 -0.85
C VAL A 60 6.96 11.74 -0.12
N GLY A 61 6.96 11.89 1.20
CA GLY A 61 5.74 11.79 2.02
C GLY A 61 4.82 12.99 1.83
N SER A 62 5.38 14.21 1.79
CA SER A 62 4.59 15.43 1.57
C SER A 62 4.04 15.53 0.15
N VAL A 63 4.80 15.09 -0.86
CA VAL A 63 4.33 15.01 -2.26
C VAL A 63 3.20 14.00 -2.38
N MET A 64 3.32 12.78 -1.83
CA MET A 64 2.23 11.81 -1.83
C MET A 64 0.97 12.33 -1.15
N ALA A 65 1.11 12.96 0.03
CA ALA A 65 -0.02 13.52 0.76
C ALA A 65 -0.73 14.63 -0.03
N LEU A 66 0.03 15.55 -0.65
CA LEU A 66 -0.53 16.61 -1.49
C LEU A 66 -1.23 16.02 -2.72
N SER A 67 -0.62 15.05 -3.41
CA SER A 67 -1.23 14.38 -4.56
C SER A 67 -2.53 13.68 -4.19
N ALA A 68 -2.59 13.01 -3.03
CA ALA A 68 -3.80 12.37 -2.53
C ALA A 68 -4.90 13.39 -2.20
N LEU A 69 -4.56 14.52 -1.56
CA LEU A 69 -5.51 15.60 -1.27
C LEU A 69 -6.08 16.21 -2.55
N VAL A 70 -5.23 16.50 -3.54
CA VAL A 70 -5.66 17.06 -4.83
C VAL A 70 -6.52 16.06 -5.60
N ALA A 71 -6.12 14.79 -5.66
CA ALA A 71 -6.93 13.75 -6.30
C ALA A 71 -8.31 13.58 -5.63
N GLY A 72 -8.34 13.62 -4.30
CA GLY A 72 -9.59 13.59 -3.52
C GLY A 72 -10.48 14.81 -3.78
N ASP A 73 -9.93 16.02 -3.75
CA ASP A 73 -10.68 17.25 -4.04
C ASP A 73 -11.25 17.24 -5.47
N VAL A 74 -10.45 16.83 -6.46
CA VAL A 74 -10.90 16.68 -7.85
C VAL A 74 -12.03 15.66 -7.96
N LEU A 75 -11.91 14.50 -7.31
CA LEU A 75 -12.95 13.47 -7.31
C LEU A 75 -14.26 13.98 -6.67
N THR A 76 -14.16 14.78 -5.60
CA THR A 76 -15.34 15.31 -4.88
C THR A 76 -16.01 16.46 -5.63
N ARG A 77 -15.28 17.18 -6.47
CA ARG A 77 -15.83 18.27 -7.31
C ARG A 77 -16.38 17.78 -8.65
N LEU A 78 -15.88 16.65 -9.16
CA LEU A 78 -16.30 16.05 -10.43
C LEU A 78 -17.33 14.92 -10.28
N GLY A 79 -17.42 14.29 -9.12
CA GLY A 79 -18.46 13.31 -8.76
C GLY A 79 -19.68 13.98 -8.14
#